data_AF-A0AAW9D0E9-F1
#
_entry.id   AF-A0AAW9D0E9-F1
#
_cell.length_a   1.000
_cell.length_b   1.000
_cell.length_c   1.000
_cell.angle_alpha   90.00
_cell.angle_beta   90.00
_cell.angle_gamma   90.00
#
_symmetry.space_group_name_H-M   'P 1'
#
loop_
_entity.id
_entity.type
_entity.pdbx_description
1 polymer ?
#
loop_
_entity_poly.entity_id
_entity_poly.type
_entity_poly.pdbx_seq_one_letter_code
_entity_poly.pdbx_strand_id
1 'polypeptide(L)'
;MLEAARWAPSAYNAQPWRFIVFDRSKDEVAFKRAFSTLVPFNQGWNAPAPVLIAVTAHTLTSKGEPSPTALYDAGAAAMSLVLQAHALGLAAHQMSGFDVKAFRDAFAIPADVEPLAIISIGHYGDADKLDPVLRERERAPRTRHAIGEVVYADAWHKPFSSAA
;
A
#
# COMPACT_ATOMS: atom_id res chain seq x y z
N MET A 1 5.55 12.11 4.36
CA MET A 1 4.97 10.77 4.10
C MET A 1 6.00 9.67 4.31
N LEU A 2 7.07 9.62 3.51
CA LEU A 2 8.11 8.57 3.64
C LEU A 2 8.79 8.56 5.01
N GLU A 3 9.01 9.73 5.63
CA GLU A 3 9.56 9.80 6.99
C GLU A 3 8.64 9.12 8.01
N ALA A 4 7.32 9.32 7.93
CA ALA A 4 6.37 8.63 8.81
C ALA A 4 6.40 7.10 8.59
N ALA A 5 6.58 6.65 7.34
CA ALA A 5 6.77 5.24 7.04
C ALA A 5 8.05 4.68 7.66
N ARG A 6 9.16 5.44 7.59
CA ARG A 6 10.47 5.08 8.15
C ARG A 6 10.43 4.90 9.67
N TRP A 7 9.59 5.67 10.36
CA TRP A 7 9.42 5.64 11.82
C TRP A 7 8.49 4.53 12.32
N ALA A 8 7.94 3.69 11.45
CA ALA A 8 7.14 2.55 11.89
C ALA A 8 7.97 1.57 12.76
N PRO A 9 7.35 0.88 13.72
CA PRO A 9 8.02 -0.17 14.48
C PRO A 9 8.27 -1.41 13.61
N SER A 10 9.27 -2.22 13.99
CA SER A 10 9.52 -3.53 13.38
C SER A 10 10.17 -4.49 14.36
N ALA A 11 10.02 -5.79 14.14
CA ALA A 11 10.67 -6.81 14.97
C ALA A 11 12.19 -6.60 14.96
N TYR A 12 12.80 -6.58 16.16
CA TYR A 12 14.24 -6.33 16.36
C TYR A 12 14.75 -5.03 15.70
N ASN A 13 13.85 -4.06 15.43
CA ASN A 13 14.16 -2.86 14.65
C ASN A 13 14.76 -3.16 13.27
N ALA A 14 14.38 -4.29 12.66
CA ALA A 14 14.95 -4.78 11.40
C ALA A 14 14.63 -3.88 10.20
N GLN A 15 13.54 -3.09 10.25
CA GLN A 15 13.13 -2.13 9.22
C GLN A 15 13.17 -2.74 7.80
N PRO A 16 12.41 -3.82 7.56
CA PRO A 16 12.53 -4.61 6.33
C PRO A 16 12.01 -3.87 5.09
N TRP A 17 11.18 -2.85 5.26
CA TRP A 17 10.56 -2.10 4.17
C TRP A 17 11.58 -1.39 3.29
N ARG A 18 11.32 -1.43 1.98
CA ARG A 18 11.93 -0.56 0.98
C ARG A 18 10.81 0.07 0.17
N PHE A 19 11.01 1.31 -0.24
CA PHE A 19 10.06 2.03 -1.05
C PHE A 19 10.73 2.45 -2.35
N ILE A 20 10.05 2.28 -3.49
CA ILE A 20 10.49 2.82 -4.77
C ILE A 20 9.47 3.88 -5.17
N VAL A 21 9.93 5.12 -5.31
CA VAL A 21 9.09 6.29 -5.61
C VAL A 21 9.18 6.60 -7.08
N PHE A 22 8.03 6.63 -7.74
CA PHE A 22 7.88 7.03 -9.13
C PHE A 22 7.11 8.35 -9.18
N ASP A 23 7.85 9.45 -9.25
CA ASP A 23 7.29 10.79 -9.42
C ASP A 23 7.25 11.13 -10.92
N ARG A 24 6.02 11.25 -11.46
CA ARG A 24 5.79 11.52 -12.88
C ARG A 24 6.49 12.80 -13.36
N SER A 25 6.58 13.82 -12.51
CA SER A 25 7.18 15.11 -12.86
C SER A 25 8.71 15.05 -12.91
N LYS A 26 9.32 14.05 -12.26
CA LYS A 26 10.77 13.85 -12.21
C LYS A 26 11.26 12.87 -13.26
N ASP A 27 10.54 11.77 -13.44
CA ASP A 27 10.85 10.75 -14.43
C ASP A 27 9.56 10.08 -14.94
N GLU A 28 9.03 10.64 -16.02
CA GLU A 28 7.81 10.12 -16.64
C GLU A 28 8.03 8.71 -17.24
N VAL A 29 9.25 8.38 -17.66
CA VAL A 29 9.57 7.06 -18.24
C VAL A 29 9.53 6.00 -17.15
N ALA A 30 10.18 6.22 -16.01
CA ALA A 30 10.11 5.32 -14.86
C ALA A 30 8.68 5.20 -14.33
N PHE A 31 7.94 6.31 -14.25
CA PHE A 31 6.52 6.29 -13.88
C PHE A 31 5.70 5.41 -14.83
N LYS A 32 5.81 5.61 -16.14
CA LYS A 32 5.06 4.83 -17.15
C LYS A 32 5.40 3.35 -17.07
N ARG A 33 6.67 3.01 -16.82
CA ARG A 33 7.09 1.62 -16.60
C ARG A 33 6.41 1.01 -15.39
N ALA A 34 6.41 1.69 -14.23
CA ALA A 34 5.70 1.21 -13.03
C ALA A 34 4.19 1.12 -13.26
N PHE A 35 3.59 2.15 -13.84
CA PHE A 35 2.16 2.21 -14.15
C PHE A 35 1.72 1.07 -15.07
N SER A 36 2.54 0.71 -16.06
CA SER A 36 2.25 -0.37 -17.01
C SER A 36 2.15 -1.76 -16.36
N THR A 37 2.73 -1.93 -15.16
CA THR A 37 2.62 -3.18 -14.39
C THR A 37 1.28 -3.32 -13.66
N LEU A 38 0.54 -2.23 -13.46
CA LEU A 38 -0.78 -2.29 -12.82
C LEU A 38 -1.75 -3.10 -13.68
N VAL A 39 -2.68 -3.82 -13.07
CA VAL A 39 -3.76 -4.47 -13.84
C VAL A 39 -4.64 -3.42 -14.53
N PRO A 40 -5.31 -3.73 -15.65
CA PRO A 40 -6.09 -2.75 -16.42
C PRO A 40 -7.13 -1.99 -15.59
N PHE A 41 -7.78 -2.68 -14.65
CA PHE A 41 -8.72 -2.05 -13.72
C PHE A 41 -8.07 -0.92 -12.91
N ASN A 42 -6.87 -1.15 -12.38
CA ASN A 42 -6.13 -0.13 -11.62
C ASN A 42 -5.62 0.99 -12.51
N GLN A 43 -5.20 0.69 -13.74
CA GLN A 43 -4.78 1.72 -14.69
C GLN A 43 -5.91 2.73 -14.99
N GLY A 44 -7.15 2.25 -15.12
CA GLY A 44 -8.30 3.06 -15.54
C GLY A 44 -8.56 4.28 -14.64
N TRP A 45 -8.54 4.11 -13.33
CA TRP A 45 -8.76 5.20 -12.37
C TRP A 45 -7.47 5.92 -11.96
N ASN A 46 -6.31 5.28 -12.14
CA ASN A 46 -5.03 5.76 -11.64
C ASN A 46 -4.25 6.63 -12.65
N ALA A 47 -4.73 6.72 -13.89
CA ALA A 47 -4.14 7.54 -14.94
C ALA A 47 -3.79 8.99 -14.56
N PRO A 48 -4.56 9.72 -13.70
CA PRO A 48 -4.21 11.07 -13.27
C PRO A 48 -3.23 11.14 -12.10
N ALA A 49 -2.85 10.01 -11.47
CA ALA A 49 -2.00 10.03 -10.29
C ALA A 49 -0.60 10.58 -10.61
N PRO A 50 -0.10 11.57 -9.84
CA PRO A 50 1.22 12.15 -10.05
C PRO A 50 2.36 11.27 -9.51
N VAL A 51 2.09 10.45 -8.50
CA VAL A 51 3.11 9.63 -7.83
C VAL A 51 2.60 8.21 -7.59
N LEU A 52 3.44 7.23 -7.88
CA LEU A 52 3.29 5.85 -7.42
C LEU A 52 4.42 5.52 -6.45
N ILE A 53 4.13 4.77 -5.40
CA ILE A 53 5.12 4.28 -4.44
C ILE A 53 4.97 2.77 -4.32
N ALA A 54 5.93 2.00 -4.82
CA ALA A 54 5.96 0.57 -4.56
C ALA A 54 6.42 0.32 -3.11
N VAL A 55 5.67 -0.49 -2.39
CA VAL A 55 6.02 -1.02 -1.06
C VAL A 55 6.64 -2.39 -1.28
N THR A 56 7.87 -2.57 -0.83
CA THR A 56 8.56 -3.87 -0.87
C THR A 56 9.19 -4.16 0.49
N ALA A 57 9.59 -5.41 0.72
CA ALA A 57 10.24 -5.81 1.97
C ALA A 57 11.34 -6.84 1.74
N HIS A 58 12.49 -6.70 2.40
CA HIS A 58 13.43 -7.81 2.51
C HIS A 58 12.79 -8.94 3.33
N THR A 59 12.79 -10.14 2.78
CA THR A 59 12.15 -11.32 3.37
C THR A 59 13.10 -12.19 4.17
N LEU A 60 14.39 -11.84 4.21
CA LEU A 60 15.40 -12.53 5.02
C LEU A 60 15.84 -11.68 6.21
N THR A 61 16.20 -12.34 7.30
CA THR A 61 16.84 -11.73 8.47
C THR A 61 18.31 -11.41 8.17
N SER A 62 19.00 -10.74 9.09
CA SER A 62 20.45 -10.49 8.99
C SER A 62 21.30 -11.77 8.95
N LYS A 63 20.73 -12.93 9.30
CA LYS A 63 21.37 -14.24 9.23
C LYS A 63 21.07 -14.99 7.92
N GLY A 64 20.27 -14.41 7.03
CA GLY A 64 19.85 -15.05 5.77
C GLY A 64 18.69 -16.04 5.92
N GLU A 65 18.02 -16.06 7.07
CA GLU A 65 16.86 -16.93 7.32
C GLU A 65 15.55 -16.23 6.94
N PRO A 66 14.47 -16.93 6.55
CA PRO A 66 13.17 -16.29 6.31
C PRO A 66 12.67 -15.50 7.52
N SER A 67 12.32 -14.23 7.31
CA SER A 67 11.76 -13.35 8.32
C SER A 67 10.24 -13.58 8.44
N PRO A 68 9.73 -14.01 9.60
CA PRO A 68 8.31 -14.29 9.78
C PRO A 68 7.44 -13.01 9.82
N THR A 69 8.04 -11.85 10.11
CA THR A 69 7.29 -10.59 10.29
C THR A 69 7.55 -9.56 9.19
N ALA A 70 8.44 -9.83 8.22
CA ALA A 70 8.86 -8.84 7.24
C ALA A 70 7.69 -8.13 6.54
N LEU A 71 6.69 -8.89 6.10
CA LEU A 71 5.53 -8.36 5.39
C LEU A 71 4.55 -7.63 6.34
N TYR A 72 4.41 -8.11 7.58
CA TYR A 72 3.63 -7.45 8.63
C TYR A 72 4.21 -6.08 8.97
N ASP A 73 5.53 -6.03 9.20
CA ASP A 73 6.27 -4.80 9.51
C ASP A 73 6.21 -3.80 8.34
N ALA A 74 6.34 -4.27 7.09
CA ALA A 74 6.17 -3.41 5.91
C ALA A 74 4.73 -2.90 5.74
N GLY A 75 3.73 -3.68 6.11
CA GLY A 75 2.33 -3.24 6.18
C GLY A 75 2.13 -2.11 7.19
N ALA A 76 2.77 -2.18 8.37
CA ALA A 76 2.73 -1.11 9.36
C ALA A 76 3.39 0.20 8.83
N ALA A 77 4.51 0.08 8.13
CA ALA A 77 5.16 1.22 7.47
C ALA A 77 4.30 1.82 6.36
N ALA A 78 3.67 0.99 5.52
CA ALA A 78 2.73 1.44 4.49
C ALA A 78 1.51 2.15 5.09
N MET A 79 0.95 1.64 6.19
CA MET A 79 -0.16 2.31 6.88
C MET A 79 0.27 3.67 7.45
N SER A 80 1.46 3.77 8.03
CA SER A 80 2.01 5.04 8.54
C SER A 80 2.19 6.06 7.40
N LEU A 81 2.64 5.61 6.23
CA LEU A 81 2.70 6.43 5.02
C LEU A 81 1.32 6.97 4.63
N VAL A 82 0.31 6.10 4.57
CA VAL A 82 -1.06 6.44 4.17
C VAL A 82 -1.70 7.42 5.15
N LEU A 83 -1.55 7.21 6.46
CA LEU A 83 -2.03 8.15 7.48
C LEU A 83 -1.39 9.52 7.32
N GLN A 84 -0.07 9.57 7.10
CA GLN A 84 0.62 10.83 6.89
C GLN A 84 0.22 11.52 5.59
N ALA A 85 -0.09 10.76 4.52
CA ALA A 85 -0.59 11.33 3.27
C ALA A 85 -1.93 12.05 3.52
N HIS A 86 -2.87 11.38 4.18
CA HIS A 86 -4.16 11.96 4.55
C HIS A 86 -4.01 13.18 5.47
N ALA A 87 -3.10 13.14 6.45
CA ALA A 87 -2.83 14.28 7.33
C ALA A 87 -2.31 15.52 6.57
N LEU A 88 -1.69 15.31 5.40
CA LEU A 88 -1.24 16.38 4.50
C LEU A 88 -2.30 16.79 3.47
N GLY A 89 -3.53 16.28 3.56
CA GLY A 89 -4.60 16.57 2.61
C GLY A 89 -4.48 15.82 1.27
N LEU A 90 -3.64 14.78 1.21
CA LEU A 90 -3.45 13.96 0.03
C LEU A 90 -4.33 12.70 0.09
N ALA A 91 -4.78 12.25 -1.08
CA ALA A 91 -5.34 10.92 -1.26
C ALA A 91 -4.20 9.90 -1.37
N ALA A 92 -4.37 8.74 -0.72
CA ALA A 92 -3.48 7.59 -0.83
C ALA A 92 -4.29 6.30 -1.03
N HIS A 93 -4.04 5.58 -2.11
CA HIS A 93 -4.75 4.34 -2.44
C HIS A 93 -3.76 3.19 -2.64
N GLN A 94 -3.84 2.16 -1.79
CA GLN A 94 -2.98 0.98 -1.85
C GLN A 94 -3.55 -0.08 -2.79
N MET A 95 -2.73 -0.64 -3.67
CA MET A 95 -3.14 -1.63 -4.67
C MET A 95 -2.25 -2.87 -4.62
N SER A 96 -2.85 -4.06 -4.50
CA SER A 96 -2.17 -5.34 -4.76
C SER A 96 -2.30 -5.80 -6.22
N GLY A 97 -3.20 -5.19 -7.00
CA GLY A 97 -3.43 -5.55 -8.40
C GLY A 97 -2.36 -5.01 -9.35
N PHE A 98 -1.22 -5.68 -9.42
CA PHE A 98 -0.16 -5.45 -10.41
C PHE A 98 0.57 -6.76 -10.74
N ASP A 99 1.20 -6.82 -11.90
CA ASP A 99 2.04 -7.94 -12.31
C ASP A 99 3.38 -7.86 -11.57
N VAL A 100 3.49 -8.63 -10.47
CA VAL A 100 4.68 -8.70 -9.63
C VAL A 100 5.90 -9.16 -10.43
N LYS A 101 5.75 -10.10 -11.37
CA LYS A 101 6.87 -10.60 -12.18
C LYS A 101 7.36 -9.50 -13.11
N ALA A 102 6.47 -8.86 -13.85
CA ALA A 102 6.83 -7.74 -14.74
C ALA A 102 7.47 -6.59 -13.95
N PHE A 103 6.98 -6.29 -12.75
CA PHE A 103 7.57 -5.28 -11.87
C PHE A 103 8.98 -5.67 -11.41
N ARG A 104 9.19 -6.93 -11.01
CA ARG A 104 10.51 -7.45 -10.64
C ARG A 104 11.51 -7.31 -11.79
N ASP A 105 11.11 -7.73 -12.98
CA ASP A 105 11.94 -7.67 -14.20
C ASP A 105 12.25 -6.20 -14.58
N ALA A 106 11.27 -5.30 -14.48
CA ALA A 106 11.44 -3.89 -14.83
C ALA A 106 12.39 -3.15 -13.87
N PHE A 107 12.37 -3.46 -12.57
CA PHE A 107 13.11 -2.68 -11.56
C PHE A 107 14.25 -3.45 -10.91
N ALA A 108 14.64 -4.58 -11.50
CA ALA A 108 15.72 -5.44 -11.00
C ALA A 108 15.57 -5.77 -9.51
N ILE A 109 14.34 -6.10 -9.10
CA ILE A 109 14.03 -6.38 -7.70
C ILE A 109 14.70 -7.71 -7.30
N PRO A 110 15.54 -7.71 -6.25
CA PRO A 110 16.21 -8.91 -5.77
C PRO A 110 15.24 -10.04 -5.37
N ALA A 111 15.73 -11.28 -5.42
CA ALA A 111 14.92 -12.46 -5.08
C ALA A 111 14.46 -12.47 -3.61
N ASP A 112 15.24 -11.89 -2.70
CA ASP A 112 14.95 -11.76 -1.28
C ASP A 112 14.12 -10.50 -0.94
N VAL A 113 13.65 -9.75 -1.94
CA VAL A 113 12.78 -8.59 -1.75
C VAL A 113 11.41 -8.90 -2.31
N GLU A 114 10.36 -8.77 -1.51
CA GLU A 114 8.96 -9.03 -1.92
C GLU A 114 8.21 -7.73 -2.23
N PRO A 115 7.75 -7.52 -3.48
CA PRO A 115 6.79 -6.46 -3.80
C PRO A 115 5.40 -6.75 -3.24
N LEU A 116 4.91 -5.86 -2.38
CA LEU A 116 3.67 -6.06 -1.63
C LEU A 116 2.48 -5.31 -2.26
N ALA A 117 2.70 -4.04 -2.59
CA ALA A 117 1.65 -3.15 -3.08
C ALA A 117 2.26 -1.97 -3.84
N ILE A 118 1.44 -1.30 -4.64
CA ILE A 118 1.73 0.03 -5.18
C ILE A 118 0.72 1.00 -4.59
N ILE A 119 1.20 2.11 -4.03
CA ILE A 119 0.37 3.17 -3.46
C ILE A 119 0.35 4.34 -4.44
N SER A 120 -0.84 4.71 -4.88
CA SER A 120 -1.04 5.95 -5.62
C SER A 120 -1.20 7.12 -4.66
N ILE A 121 -0.47 8.20 -4.92
CA ILE A 121 -0.56 9.44 -4.15
C ILE A 121 -0.96 10.58 -5.07
N GLY A 122 -1.92 11.40 -4.65
CA GLY A 122 -2.36 12.58 -5.39
C GLY A 122 -3.24 13.49 -4.54
N HIS A 123 -3.66 14.60 -5.13
CA HIS A 123 -4.71 15.43 -4.54
C HIS A 123 -6.08 14.85 -4.88
N TYR A 124 -7.06 15.07 -4.01
CA TYR A 124 -8.45 14.77 -4.33
C TYR A 124 -8.89 15.56 -5.57
N GLY A 125 -9.47 14.85 -6.53
CA GLY A 125 -10.09 15.43 -7.71
C GLY A 125 -11.57 15.69 -7.50
N ASP A 126 -12.23 16.14 -8.56
CA ASP A 126 -13.68 16.25 -8.61
C ASP A 126 -14.30 14.89 -8.93
N ALA A 127 -15.03 14.31 -7.96
CA ALA A 127 -15.69 13.01 -8.11
C ALA A 127 -16.72 13.00 -9.25
N ASP A 128 -17.29 14.14 -9.63
CA ASP A 128 -18.27 14.22 -10.72
C ASP A 128 -17.64 14.09 -12.12
N LYS A 129 -16.31 14.10 -12.19
CA LYS A 129 -15.54 13.81 -13.41
C LYS A 129 -15.20 12.32 -13.57
N LEU A 130 -15.46 11.50 -12.55
CA LEU A 130 -15.29 10.05 -12.64
C LEU A 130 -16.40 9.43 -13.51
N ASP A 131 -16.11 8.29 -14.14
CA ASP A 131 -17.17 7.49 -14.76
C ASP A 131 -18.21 7.07 -13.70
N PRO A 132 -19.44 6.71 -14.10
CA PRO A 132 -20.53 6.44 -13.16
C PRO A 132 -20.19 5.39 -12.10
N VAL A 133 -19.47 4.33 -12.46
CA VAL A 133 -19.14 3.23 -11.55
C VAL A 133 -18.12 3.69 -10.51
N LEU A 134 -17.07 4.39 -10.93
CA LEU A 134 -16.07 4.92 -9.99
C LEU A 134 -16.66 6.02 -9.09
N ARG A 135 -17.54 6.86 -9.62
CA ARG A 135 -18.22 7.92 -8.87
C ARG A 135 -19.11 7.36 -7.76
N GLU A 136 -19.89 6.33 -8.07
CA GLU A 136 -20.72 5.64 -7.08
C GLU A 136 -19.85 5.07 -5.95
N ARG A 137 -18.73 4.43 -6.29
CA ARG A 137 -17.79 3.86 -5.31
C ARG A 137 -17.11 4.92 -4.46
N GLU A 138 -16.72 6.05 -5.03
CA GLU A 138 -16.09 7.17 -4.30
C GLU A 138 -17.04 7.78 -3.26
N ARG A 139 -18.34 7.83 -3.58
CA ARG A 139 -19.38 8.41 -2.71
C ARG A 139 -20.00 7.38 -1.74
N ALA A 140 -19.75 6.10 -1.94
CA ALA A 140 -20.34 5.04 -1.12
C ALA A 140 -19.92 5.18 0.35
N PRO A 141 -20.83 4.95 1.32
CA PRO A 141 -20.47 4.93 2.73
C PRO A 141 -19.45 3.82 2.98
N ARG A 142 -18.48 4.10 3.86
CA ARG A 142 -17.52 3.08 4.29
C ARG A 142 -18.24 2.04 5.14
N THR A 143 -18.07 0.77 4.79
CA THR A 143 -18.56 -0.36 5.58
C THR A 143 -17.38 -1.15 6.15
N ARG A 144 -17.57 -1.77 7.30
CA ARG A 144 -16.62 -2.69 7.94
C ARG A 144 -17.42 -3.83 8.56
N HIS A 145 -16.78 -4.99 8.74
CA HIS A 145 -17.32 -6.06 9.58
C HIS A 145 -17.64 -5.54 10.99
N ALA A 146 -18.62 -6.14 11.65
CA ALA A 146 -18.89 -5.83 13.04
C ALA A 146 -17.66 -6.16 13.91
N ILE A 147 -17.50 -5.44 15.03
CA ILE A 147 -16.31 -5.60 15.88
C ILE A 147 -16.08 -7.05 16.33
N GLY A 148 -17.16 -7.76 16.68
CA GLY A 148 -17.10 -9.15 17.12
C GLY A 148 -16.79 -10.19 16.03
N GLU A 149 -16.78 -9.80 14.74
CA GLU A 149 -16.35 -10.68 13.66
C GLU A 149 -14.82 -10.73 13.52
N VAL A 150 -14.12 -9.70 13.97
CA VAL A 150 -12.66 -9.54 13.78
C VAL A 150 -11.88 -9.34 15.09
N VAL A 151 -12.57 -9.12 16.21
CA VAL A 151 -11.98 -8.99 17.54
C VAL A 151 -12.59 -10.04 18.45
N TYR A 152 -11.73 -10.78 19.16
CA TYR A 152 -12.11 -11.84 20.07
C TYR A 152 -11.49 -11.61 21.45
N ALA A 153 -12.24 -11.89 22.52
CA ALA A 153 -11.78 -11.80 23.91
C ALA A 153 -11.19 -13.14 24.36
N ASP A 154 -9.96 -13.14 24.87
CA ASP A 154 -9.23 -14.29 25.44
C ASP A 154 -8.96 -15.50 24.52
N ALA A 155 -9.82 -15.80 23.55
CA ALA A 155 -9.72 -16.97 22.67
C ALA A 155 -10.47 -16.77 21.34
N TRP A 156 -10.05 -17.52 20.30
CA TRP A 156 -10.51 -17.37 18.90
C TRP A 156 -12.03 -17.49 18.65
N HIS A 157 -12.79 -18.12 19.54
CA HIS A 157 -14.24 -18.32 19.38
C HIS A 157 -15.08 -17.54 20.39
N LYS A 158 -14.53 -16.45 20.94
CA LYS A 158 -15.22 -15.58 21.89
C LYS A 158 -15.30 -14.15 21.33
N PRO A 159 -16.34 -13.83 20.53
CA PRO A 159 -16.49 -12.50 19.94
C PRO A 159 -16.41 -11.39 20.99
N PHE A 160 -15.65 -10.35 20.70
CA PHE A 160 -15.61 -9.16 21.54
C PHE A 160 -16.93 -8.40 21.43
N SER A 161 -17.53 -8.06 22.58
CA SER A 161 -18.72 -7.21 22.68
C SER A 161 -18.37 -5.99 23.49
N SER A 162 -18.71 -4.80 22.99
CA SER A 162 -18.53 -3.54 23.73
C SER A 162 -19.61 -3.31 24.79
N ALA A 163 -20.42 -4.33 25.12
CA ALA A 163 -21.42 -4.24 26.18
C ALA A 163 -20.72 -4.33 27.55
N ALA A 164 -20.25 -3.18 28.03
CA ALA A 164 -19.95 -2.88 29.42
C ALA A 164 -20.40 -1.45 29.73
#